data_AF-A0A0C1GFE7-F1
#
_entry.id   AF-A0A0C1GFE7-F1
#
_cell.length_a   1.000
_cell.length_b   1.000
_cell.length_c   1.000
_cell.angle_alpha   90.00
_cell.angle_beta   90.00
_cell.angle_gamma   90.00
#
_symmetry.space_group_name_H-M   'P 1'
#
loop_
_entity.id
_entity.type
_entity.pdbx_description
1 polymer ?
#
loop_
_entity_poly.entity_id
_entity_poly.type
_entity_poly.pdbx_seq_one_letter_code
_entity_poly.pdbx_strand_id
1 'polypeptide(L)'
;MDLFQILYEMIDLRSFSNLWYWIALAVMWSSASHRVLGVPFDMVQRARRRGGQAEQDLEDMVRVNVNRLLYIAEVSGPWLVALACFLLSALATLGFVFLMEFAQAVFLLAFPMSFVGVISYFTARRIARDGALGEDLCKRLSMCRLCIQFVGSISILVTAFWGMYQNLSIGALG
;
A
#
# COMPACT_ATOMS: atom_id res chain seq x y z
N MET A 1 8.02 -34.28 8.17
CA MET A 1 7.24 -33.03 8.24
C MET A 1 7.77 -32.13 7.15
N ASP A 2 7.03 -32.06 6.05
CA ASP A 2 7.45 -31.36 4.84
C ASP A 2 7.29 -29.84 5.03
N LEU A 3 8.18 -29.02 4.46
CA LEU A 3 8.07 -27.56 4.55
C LEU A 3 6.69 -27.08 4.06
N PHE A 4 6.13 -27.78 3.07
CA PHE A 4 4.78 -27.57 2.57
C PHE A 4 3.69 -27.84 3.62
N GLN A 5 3.85 -28.84 4.47
CA GLN A 5 2.90 -29.15 5.55
C GLN A 5 2.92 -28.08 6.64
N ILE A 6 4.11 -27.60 7.04
CA ILE A 6 4.26 -26.50 8.01
C ILE A 6 3.70 -25.19 7.43
N LEU A 7 3.94 -24.94 6.14
CA LEU A 7 3.35 -23.80 5.43
C LEU A 7 1.82 -23.93 5.33
N TYR A 8 1.27 -25.12 5.12
CA TYR A 8 -0.18 -25.36 5.07
C TYR A 8 -0.84 -25.24 6.45
N GLU A 9 -0.18 -25.74 7.50
CA GLU A 9 -0.64 -25.68 8.90
C GLU A 9 -0.51 -24.25 9.48
N MET A 10 0.43 -23.44 8.97
CA MET A 10 0.51 -21.99 9.22
C MET A 10 -0.43 -21.18 8.30
N ILE A 11 -0.85 -21.74 7.17
CA ILE A 11 -1.93 -21.21 6.30
C ILE A 11 -3.30 -21.76 6.73
N ASP A 12 -3.37 -22.52 7.83
CA ASP A 12 -4.58 -23.22 8.24
C ASP A 12 -5.69 -22.26 8.64
N LEU A 13 -6.51 -21.92 7.64
CA LEU A 13 -7.91 -21.47 7.61
C LEU A 13 -8.38 -20.34 8.54
N ARG A 14 -7.51 -19.82 9.42
CA ARG A 14 -7.75 -18.69 10.33
C ARG A 14 -6.69 -17.61 10.08
N SER A 15 -6.72 -17.02 8.89
CA SER A 15 -5.80 -15.97 8.48
C SER A 15 -5.69 -14.82 9.47
N PHE A 16 -6.78 -14.45 10.16
CA PHE A 16 -6.76 -13.35 11.14
C PHE A 16 -6.26 -13.77 12.53
N SER A 17 -6.32 -15.06 12.86
CA SER A 17 -5.72 -15.62 14.08
C SER A 17 -4.23 -15.90 13.93
N ASN A 18 -3.77 -16.10 12.69
CA ASN A 18 -2.37 -16.40 12.42
C ASN A 18 -1.52 -15.13 12.32
N LEU A 19 -0.31 -15.20 12.86
CA LEU A 19 0.66 -14.11 12.89
C LEU A 19 1.18 -13.72 11.50
N TRP A 20 1.07 -14.60 10.48
CA TRP A 20 1.49 -14.32 9.11
C TRP A 20 0.83 -13.05 8.56
N TYR A 21 -0.47 -12.88 8.81
CA TYR A 21 -1.25 -11.77 8.27
C TYR A 21 -0.77 -10.45 8.84
N TRP A 22 -0.56 -10.43 10.15
CA TRP A 22 -0.11 -9.24 10.89
C TRP A 22 1.33 -8.86 10.54
N ILE A 23 2.22 -9.84 10.33
CA ILE A 23 3.56 -9.56 9.77
C ILE A 23 3.42 -8.94 8.38
N ALA A 24 2.65 -9.56 7.48
CA ALA A 24 2.48 -9.07 6.12
C ALA A 24 1.94 -7.64 6.10
N LEU A 25 0.91 -7.37 6.91
CA LEU A 25 0.33 -6.05 7.11
C LEU A 25 1.37 -5.04 7.62
N ALA A 26 2.14 -5.38 8.66
CA ALA A 26 3.16 -4.50 9.25
C ALA A 26 4.29 -4.19 8.25
N VAL A 27 4.81 -5.20 7.55
CA VAL A 27 5.86 -5.04 6.54
C VAL A 27 5.36 -4.19 5.37
N MET A 28 4.14 -4.45 4.88
CA MET A 28 3.52 -3.72 3.79
C MET A 28 3.35 -2.23 4.12
N TRP A 29 2.79 -1.92 5.30
CA TRP A 29 2.60 -0.54 5.74
C TRP A 29 3.90 0.18 6.10
N SER A 30 4.88 -0.54 6.66
CA SER A 30 6.22 -0.01 6.89
C SER A 30 6.89 0.42 5.58
N SER A 31 6.83 -0.44 4.55
CA SER A 31 7.35 -0.14 3.22
C SER A 31 6.63 1.05 2.56
N ALA A 32 5.29 1.03 2.56
CA ALA A 32 4.47 2.08 1.97
C ALA A 32 4.66 3.45 2.66
N SER A 33 4.89 3.47 3.97
CA SER A 33 5.09 4.69 4.75
C SER A 33 6.51 5.26 4.64
N HIS A 34 7.51 4.41 4.36
CA HIS A 34 8.91 4.82 4.22
C HIS A 34 9.20 5.40 2.82
N ARG A 35 8.60 4.84 1.77
CA ARG A 35 8.88 5.21 0.37
C ARG A 35 7.67 5.85 -0.28
N VAL A 36 7.61 7.18 -0.24
CA VAL A 36 6.53 7.95 -0.88
C VAL A 36 6.97 8.29 -2.30
N LEU A 37 6.18 7.91 -3.30
CA LEU A 37 6.56 8.04 -4.71
C LEU A 37 7.92 7.37 -5.05
N GLY A 38 8.28 6.29 -4.34
CA GLY A 38 9.56 5.61 -4.51
C GLY A 38 10.76 6.35 -3.91
N VAL A 39 10.53 7.49 -3.24
CA VAL A 39 11.56 8.29 -2.59
C VAL A 39 11.54 8.10 -1.07
N PRO A 40 12.68 7.83 -0.44
CA PRO A 40 12.80 7.76 1.02
C PRO A 40 12.41 9.10 1.70
N PHE A 41 11.51 9.06 2.69
CA PHE A 41 11.03 10.31 3.31
C PHE A 41 12.11 11.06 4.11
N ASP A 42 13.17 10.39 4.52
CA ASP A 42 14.33 11.02 5.14
C ASP A 42 15.04 11.99 4.18
N MET A 43 15.01 11.76 2.86
CA MET A 43 15.53 12.73 1.88
C MET A 43 14.70 14.01 1.88
N VAL A 44 13.38 13.91 2.02
CA VAL A 44 12.47 15.07 2.11
C VAL A 44 12.80 15.92 3.34
N GLN A 45 13.01 15.27 4.49
CA GLN A 45 13.40 15.98 5.71
C GLN A 45 14.80 16.62 5.59
N ARG A 46 15.74 15.94 4.94
CA ARG A 46 17.10 16.47 4.71
C ARG A 46 17.10 17.67 3.78
N ALA A 47 16.39 17.59 2.66
CA ALA A 47 16.22 18.70 1.72
C ALA A 47 15.66 19.93 2.43
N ARG A 48 14.60 19.77 3.22
CA ARG A 48 13.96 20.88 3.95
C ARG A 48 14.86 21.54 5.00
N ARG A 49 15.75 20.77 5.66
CA ARG A 49 16.62 21.30 6.72
C ARG A 49 17.93 21.88 6.21
N ARG A 50 18.52 21.27 5.18
CA ARG A 50 19.88 21.59 4.71
C ARG A 50 19.90 22.36 3.40
N GLY A 51 18.88 22.23 2.56
CA GLY A 51 18.82 22.81 1.23
C GLY A 51 20.00 22.39 0.34
N GLY A 52 20.20 23.13 -0.74
CA GLY A 52 21.38 23.03 -1.62
C GLY A 52 21.48 21.66 -2.29
N GLN A 53 22.59 20.95 -2.09
CA GLN A 53 22.80 19.64 -2.72
C GLN A 53 21.75 18.60 -2.29
N ALA A 54 21.29 18.62 -1.04
CA ALA A 54 20.27 17.69 -0.56
C ALA A 54 18.90 17.91 -1.21
N GLU A 55 18.61 19.14 -1.64
CA GLU A 55 17.41 19.52 -2.37
C GLU A 55 17.51 19.07 -3.83
N GLN A 56 18.65 19.30 -4.48
CA GLN A 56 18.91 18.83 -5.84
C GLN A 56 18.83 17.29 -5.94
N ASP A 57 19.45 16.57 -5.00
CA ASP A 57 19.40 15.11 -4.94
C ASP A 57 17.96 14.59 -4.80
N LEU A 58 17.13 15.30 -4.01
CA LEU A 58 15.72 14.97 -3.86
C LEU A 58 14.95 15.22 -5.16
N GLU A 59 15.15 16.37 -5.79
CA GLU A 59 14.48 16.75 -7.04
C GLU A 59 14.79 15.76 -8.16
N ASP A 60 16.06 15.40 -8.34
CA ASP A 60 16.48 14.43 -9.36
C ASP A 60 15.87 13.05 -9.11
N MET A 61 15.88 12.59 -7.85
CA MET A 61 15.30 11.31 -7.47
C MET A 61 13.78 11.29 -7.67
N VAL A 62 13.09 12.37 -7.34
CA VAL A 62 11.65 12.51 -7.59
C VAL A 62 11.38 12.55 -9.09
N ARG A 63 12.15 13.30 -9.88
CA ARG A 63 12.01 13.38 -11.34
C ARG A 63 12.08 11.99 -11.98
N VAL A 64 13.08 11.19 -11.62
CA VAL A 64 13.26 9.83 -12.15
C VAL A 64 12.09 8.93 -11.76
N ASN A 65 11.65 8.95 -10.50
CA ASN A 65 10.54 8.10 -10.05
C ASN A 65 9.20 8.53 -10.64
N VAL A 66 8.94 9.83 -10.75
CA VAL A 66 7.73 10.39 -11.39
C VAL A 66 7.68 9.99 -12.86
N ASN A 67 8.78 10.19 -13.61
CA ASN A 67 8.84 9.81 -15.02
C ASN A 67 8.60 8.31 -15.21
N ARG A 68 9.21 7.46 -14.37
CA ARG A 68 8.99 6.01 -14.43
C ARG A 68 7.53 5.63 -14.13
N LEU A 69 6.92 6.24 -13.11
CA LEU A 69 5.54 5.96 -12.73
C LEU A 69 4.56 6.38 -13.83
N LEU A 70 4.74 7.58 -14.40
CA LEU A 70 3.90 8.08 -15.48
C LEU A 70 4.06 7.26 -16.76
N TYR A 71 5.29 6.89 -17.12
CA TYR A 71 5.54 6.00 -18.26
C TYR A 71 4.81 4.66 -18.14
N ILE A 72 4.89 4.01 -16.97
CA ILE A 72 4.18 2.74 -16.73
C ILE A 72 2.67 2.95 -16.82
N ALA A 73 2.15 4.06 -16.29
CA ALA A 73 0.73 4.38 -16.34
C ALA A 73 0.25 4.73 -17.76
N GLU A 74 1.08 5.34 -18.60
CA GLU A 74 0.74 5.67 -19.99
C GLU A 74 0.75 4.43 -20.89
N VAL A 75 1.75 3.56 -20.72
CA VAL A 75 1.89 2.35 -21.56
C VAL A 75 0.91 1.24 -21.12
N SER A 76 0.79 1.02 -19.82
CA SER A 76 0.08 -0.14 -19.26
C SER A 76 -1.12 0.23 -18.38
N GLY A 77 -1.46 1.51 -18.25
CA GLY A 77 -2.50 1.99 -17.32
C GLY A 77 -3.84 1.28 -17.44
N PRO A 78 -4.47 1.21 -18.63
CA PRO A 78 -5.75 0.54 -18.80
C PRO A 78 -5.70 -0.94 -18.40
N TRP A 79 -4.63 -1.66 -18.78
CA TRP A 79 -4.43 -3.06 -18.42
C TRP A 79 -4.21 -3.26 -16.93
N LEU A 80 -3.43 -2.39 -16.29
CA LEU A 80 -3.18 -2.43 -14.84
C LEU A 80 -4.47 -2.19 -14.06
N VAL A 81 -5.28 -1.21 -14.47
CA VAL A 81 -6.57 -0.92 -13.83
C VAL A 81 -7.55 -2.08 -14.03
N ALA A 82 -7.68 -2.59 -15.26
CA ALA A 82 -8.55 -3.72 -15.55
C ALA A 82 -8.17 -4.96 -14.73
N LEU A 83 -6.88 -5.30 -14.67
CA LEU A 83 -6.38 -6.43 -13.90
C LEU A 83 -6.57 -6.21 -12.39
N ALA A 84 -6.27 -5.01 -11.86
CA ALA A 84 -6.47 -4.70 -10.46
C ALA A 84 -7.94 -4.78 -10.06
N CYS A 85 -8.86 -4.21 -10.84
CA CYS A 85 -10.30 -4.31 -10.62
C CYS A 85 -10.76 -5.76 -10.67
N PHE A 86 -10.34 -6.53 -11.69
CA PHE A 86 -10.68 -7.94 -11.82
C PHE A 86 -10.23 -8.76 -10.60
N LEU A 87 -8.96 -8.62 -10.20
CA LEU A 87 -8.40 -9.35 -9.05
C LEU A 87 -9.07 -8.94 -7.73
N LEU A 88 -9.31 -7.65 -7.51
CA LEU A 88 -10.01 -7.17 -6.32
C LEU A 88 -11.46 -7.66 -6.28
N SER A 89 -12.18 -7.66 -7.41
CA SER A 89 -13.54 -8.20 -7.50
C SER A 89 -13.57 -9.71 -7.29
N ALA A 90 -12.62 -10.45 -7.85
CA ALA A 90 -12.49 -11.89 -7.63
C ALA A 90 -12.22 -12.20 -6.15
N LEU A 91 -11.26 -11.51 -5.53
CA LEU A 91 -10.96 -11.62 -4.10
C LEU A 91 -12.15 -11.24 -3.22
N ALA A 92 -12.88 -10.18 -3.56
CA ALA A 92 -14.08 -9.78 -2.84
C ALA A 92 -15.17 -10.86 -2.93
N THR A 93 -15.37 -11.44 -4.13
CA THR A 93 -16.35 -12.50 -4.33
C THR A 93 -15.98 -13.74 -3.54
N LEU A 94 -14.74 -14.23 -3.68
CA LEU A 94 -14.24 -15.39 -2.92
C LEU A 94 -14.26 -15.15 -1.41
N GLY A 95 -13.87 -13.95 -0.98
CA GLY A 95 -13.78 -13.61 0.44
C GLY A 95 -15.14 -13.44 1.10
N PHE A 96 -16.03 -12.64 0.52
CA PHE A 96 -17.27 -12.23 1.19
C PHE A 96 -18.50 -13.02 0.75
N VAL A 97 -18.53 -13.55 -0.48
CA VAL A 97 -19.66 -14.38 -0.95
C VAL A 97 -19.43 -15.85 -0.61
N PHE A 98 -18.24 -16.37 -0.89
CA PHE A 98 -17.88 -17.75 -0.57
C PHE A 98 -17.28 -17.93 0.84
N LEU A 99 -17.22 -16.85 1.62
CA LEU A 99 -16.74 -16.84 3.02
C LEU A 99 -15.32 -17.40 3.20
N MET A 100 -14.48 -17.29 2.16
CA MET A 100 -13.09 -17.76 2.22
C MET A 100 -12.22 -16.77 2.99
N GLU A 101 -11.84 -17.10 4.23
CA GLU A 101 -11.09 -16.20 5.10
C GLU A 101 -9.76 -15.73 4.49
N PHE A 102 -9.03 -16.62 3.82
CA PHE A 102 -7.78 -16.26 3.14
C PHE A 102 -8.00 -15.19 2.06
N ALA A 103 -9.07 -15.29 1.28
CA ALA A 103 -9.39 -14.30 0.25
C ALA A 103 -9.80 -12.96 0.87
N GLN A 104 -10.49 -12.96 2.01
CA GLN A 104 -10.78 -11.73 2.78
C GLN A 104 -9.49 -11.06 3.26
N ALA A 105 -8.56 -11.83 3.81
CA ALA A 105 -7.27 -11.35 4.28
C ALA A 105 -6.46 -10.72 3.13
N VAL A 106 -6.31 -11.43 2.00
CA VAL A 106 -5.61 -10.89 0.83
C VAL A 106 -6.32 -9.65 0.26
N PHE A 107 -7.66 -9.63 0.25
CA PHE A 107 -8.43 -8.45 -0.15
C PHE A 107 -8.13 -7.24 0.74
N LEU A 108 -8.13 -7.41 2.08
CA LEU A 108 -7.85 -6.35 3.03
C LEU A 108 -6.41 -5.81 2.96
N LEU A 109 -5.45 -6.60 2.46
CA LEU A 109 -4.11 -6.13 2.11
C LEU A 109 -4.07 -5.40 0.77
N ALA A 110 -4.66 -5.98 -0.27
CA ALA A 110 -4.54 -5.48 -1.65
C ALA A 110 -5.38 -4.22 -1.90
N PHE A 111 -6.59 -4.16 -1.34
CA PHE A 111 -7.53 -3.07 -1.54
C PHE A 111 -6.97 -1.70 -1.11
N PRO A 112 -6.47 -1.49 0.12
CA PRO A 112 -5.89 -0.20 0.50
C PRO A 112 -4.62 0.14 -0.29
N MET A 113 -3.83 -0.86 -0.70
CA MET A 113 -2.66 -0.63 -1.56
C MET A 113 -3.05 -0.10 -2.95
N SER A 114 -4.24 -0.47 -3.47
CA SER A 114 -4.76 0.14 -4.70
C SER A 114 -4.98 1.65 -4.55
N PHE A 115 -5.52 2.11 -3.41
CA PHE A 115 -5.63 3.55 -3.12
C PHE A 115 -4.27 4.23 -3.00
N VAL A 116 -3.29 3.60 -2.36
CA VAL A 116 -1.92 4.13 -2.28
C VAL A 116 -1.34 4.32 -3.68
N GLY A 117 -1.55 3.36 -4.59
CA GLY A 117 -1.15 3.47 -5.99
C GLY A 117 -1.83 4.65 -6.72
N VAL A 118 -3.14 4.81 -6.52
CA VAL A 118 -3.91 5.92 -7.09
C VAL A 118 -3.44 7.29 -6.56
N ILE A 119 -3.28 7.43 -5.25
CA ILE A 119 -2.76 8.67 -4.61
C ILE A 119 -1.37 9.00 -5.16
N SER A 120 -0.51 7.99 -5.28
CA SER A 120 0.84 8.14 -5.84
C SER A 120 0.78 8.62 -7.29
N TYR A 121 -0.04 7.99 -8.13
CA TYR A 121 -0.20 8.39 -9.53
C TYR A 121 -0.68 9.85 -9.67
N PHE A 122 -1.73 10.25 -8.96
CA PHE A 122 -2.23 11.62 -9.02
C PHE A 122 -1.20 12.63 -8.50
N THR A 123 -0.47 12.29 -7.45
CA THR A 123 0.60 13.16 -6.92
C THR A 123 1.73 13.33 -7.93
N ALA A 124 2.19 12.23 -8.55
CA ALA A 124 3.23 12.27 -9.58
C ALA A 124 2.80 13.11 -10.78
N ARG A 125 1.56 12.91 -11.27
CA ARG A 125 1.00 13.69 -12.38
C ARG A 125 0.92 15.16 -12.04
N ARG A 126 0.54 15.51 -10.80
CA ARG A 126 0.49 16.90 -10.33
C ARG A 126 1.88 17.53 -10.22
N ILE A 127 2.88 16.79 -9.74
CA ILE A 127 4.28 17.23 -9.69
C ILE A 127 4.81 17.49 -11.10
N ALA A 128 4.60 16.56 -12.03
CA ALA A 128 5.03 16.70 -13.42
C ALA A 128 4.37 17.89 -14.12
N ARG A 129 3.05 18.10 -13.90
CA ARG A 129 2.30 19.19 -14.54
C ARG A 129 2.71 20.57 -14.02
N ASP A 130 2.84 20.72 -12.72
CA ASP A 130 3.08 22.04 -12.12
C ASP A 130 4.59 22.36 -12.00
N GLY A 131 5.48 21.43 -12.34
CA GLY A 131 6.94 21.62 -12.24
C GLY A 131 7.40 21.97 -10.83
N ALA A 132 6.82 21.31 -9.81
CA ALA A 132 7.08 21.65 -8.42
C ALA A 132 8.55 21.40 -8.02
N LEU A 133 9.21 22.42 -7.50
CA LEU A 133 10.60 22.41 -7.04
C LEU A 133 10.70 22.83 -5.57
N GLY A 134 11.83 22.52 -4.95
CA GLY A 134 12.20 22.91 -3.60
C GLY A 134 11.14 22.69 -2.52
N GLU A 135 10.78 23.76 -1.80
CA GLU A 135 9.83 23.69 -0.68
C GLU A 135 8.44 23.23 -1.13
N ASP A 136 7.99 23.58 -2.34
CA ASP A 136 6.68 23.15 -2.86
C ASP A 136 6.66 21.67 -3.21
N LEU A 137 7.78 21.13 -3.68
CA LEU A 137 7.96 19.69 -3.85
C LEU A 137 7.89 18.97 -2.49
N CYS A 138 8.62 19.48 -1.49
CA CYS A 138 8.62 18.92 -0.14
C CYS A 138 7.23 18.92 0.51
N LYS A 139 6.46 20.00 0.34
CA LYS A 139 5.06 20.08 0.82
C LYS A 139 4.18 19.02 0.15
N ARG A 140 4.28 18.84 -1.17
CA ARG A 140 3.48 17.85 -1.90
C ARG A 140 3.80 16.43 -1.47
N LEU A 141 5.08 16.09 -1.30
CA LEU A 141 5.50 14.79 -0.79
C LEU A 141 5.02 14.54 0.64
N SER A 142 5.05 15.57 1.48
CA SER A 142 4.55 15.49 2.87
C SER A 142 3.04 15.26 2.91
N MET A 143 2.27 15.95 2.07
CA MET A 143 0.81 15.74 1.95
C MET A 143 0.49 14.35 1.40
N CYS A 144 1.23 13.90 0.38
CA CYS A 144 1.08 12.54 -0.14
C CYS A 144 1.32 11.49 0.95
N ARG A 145 2.37 11.67 1.78
CA ARG A 145 2.65 10.80 2.92
C ARG A 145 1.51 10.78 3.92
N LEU A 146 0.97 11.96 4.26
CA LEU A 146 -0.13 12.08 5.20
C LEU A 146 -1.38 11.33 4.69
N CYS A 147 -1.71 11.47 3.40
CA CYS A 147 -2.81 10.71 2.79
C CYS A 147 -2.57 9.20 2.86
N ILE A 148 -1.36 8.73 2.53
CA ILE A 148 -1.01 7.30 2.62
C ILE A 148 -1.12 6.79 4.06
N GLN A 149 -0.63 7.55 5.04
CA GLN A 149 -0.73 7.19 6.46
C GLN A 149 -2.18 7.11 6.92
N PHE A 150 -3.03 8.05 6.49
CA PHE A 150 -4.46 8.04 6.83
C PHE A 150 -5.16 6.80 6.27
N VAL A 151 -4.89 6.44 5.01
CA VAL A 151 -5.38 5.17 4.41
C VAL A 151 -4.88 3.97 5.23
N GLY A 152 -3.62 4.00 5.68
CA GLY A 152 -3.05 2.96 6.53
C GLY A 152 -3.72 2.82 7.88
N SER A 153 -3.93 3.93 8.58
CA SER A 153 -4.63 3.92 9.87
C SER A 153 -6.05 3.38 9.74
N ILE A 154 -6.79 3.79 8.70
CA ILE A 154 -8.14 3.26 8.43
C ILE A 154 -8.08 1.77 8.09
N SER A 155 -7.15 1.36 7.23
CA SER A 155 -6.99 -0.03 6.81
C SER A 155 -6.69 -0.95 7.99
N ILE A 156 -5.74 -0.58 8.85
CA ILE A 156 -5.37 -1.37 10.04
C ILE A 156 -6.56 -1.46 10.99
N LEU A 157 -7.29 -0.36 11.20
CA LEU A 157 -8.47 -0.33 12.05
C LEU A 157 -9.56 -1.27 11.52
N VAL A 158 -9.96 -1.10 10.26
CA VAL A 158 -11.00 -1.93 9.62
C VAL A 158 -10.61 -3.41 9.67
N THR A 159 -9.35 -3.69 9.36
CA THR A 159 -8.78 -5.03 9.41
C THR A 159 -8.83 -5.64 10.81
N ALA A 160 -8.48 -4.88 11.84
CA ALA A 160 -8.52 -5.36 13.22
C ALA A 160 -9.94 -5.66 13.68
N PHE A 161 -10.90 -4.78 13.38
CA PHE A 161 -12.30 -5.03 13.68
C PHE A 161 -12.84 -6.26 12.94
N TRP A 162 -12.53 -6.39 11.65
CA TRP A 162 -12.94 -7.54 10.85
C TRP A 162 -12.33 -8.85 11.37
N GLY A 163 -11.02 -8.84 11.64
CA GLY A 163 -10.31 -10.01 12.16
C GLY A 163 -10.83 -10.46 13.53
N MET A 164 -11.14 -9.52 14.42
CA MET A 164 -11.80 -9.84 15.70
C MET A 164 -13.19 -10.43 15.51
N TYR A 165 -14.00 -9.84 14.63
CA TYR A 165 -15.34 -10.36 14.30
C TYR A 165 -15.27 -11.80 13.76
N GLN A 166 -14.37 -12.05 12.83
CA GLN A 166 -14.14 -13.39 12.25
C GLN A 166 -13.70 -14.38 13.33
N ASN A 167 -12.70 -14.02 14.16
CA ASN A 167 -12.20 -14.86 15.25
C ASN A 167 -13.30 -15.19 16.28
N LEU A 168 -14.16 -14.22 16.62
CA LEU A 168 -15.28 -14.42 17.56
C LEU A 168 -16.39 -15.28 16.96
N SER A 169 -16.73 -15.09 15.67
CA SER A 169 -17.77 -15.89 15.00
C SER A 169 -17.40 -17.38 14.92
N ILE A 170 -16.12 -17.68 14.66
CA ILE A 170 -15.59 -19.04 14.62
C ILE A 170 -15.46 -19.61 16.05
N GLY A 171 -15.09 -18.78 17.03
CA GLY A 171 -14.96 -19.19 18.43
C GLY A 171 -16.29 -19.39 19.16
N ALA A 172 -17.37 -18.71 18.75
CA ALA A 172 -18.70 -18.85 19.33
C ALA A 172 -19.52 -20.03 18.74
N LEU A 173 -19.10 -20.57 17.60
CA LEU A 173 -19.69 -21.75 16.95
C LEU A 173 -18.82 -23.01 17.10
N GLY A 174 -17.78 -22.95 17.95
CA GLY A 174 -16.95 -24.09 18.35
C GLY A 174 -17.53 -24.86 19.53
#